data_AF-A0ABD6QCL9-F1
#
_entry.id   AF-A0ABD6QCL9-F1
#
_cell.length_a   1.000
_cell.length_b   1.000
_cell.length_c   1.000
_cell.angle_alpha   90.00
_cell.angle_beta   90.00
_cell.angle_gamma   90.00
#
_symmetry.space_group_name_H-M   'P 1'
#
loop_
_entity.id
_entity.type
_entity.pdbx_description
1 polymer ?
#
loop_
_entity_poly.entity_id
_entity_poly.type
_entity_poly.pdbx_seq_one_letter_code
_entity_poly.pdbx_strand_id
1 'polypeptide(L)'
;MTNDIHIRPEEVKNSGGLIDDKAEEARARVATLYDSAVPARDGNRGFATGAALVAYCDAMNAEALDAVQRLQDTGQKIVAAAQGIDRTDDKSAEAVSRVATALDDPGN
;
A
#
# COMPACT_ATOMS: atom_id res chain seq x y z
N MET A 1 26.17 -0.20 20.72
CA MET A 1 25.64 0.47 19.52
C MET A 1 24.21 0.00 19.36
N THR A 2 23.26 0.78 19.86
CA THR A 2 21.83 0.54 19.70
C THR A 2 21.45 1.13 18.34
N ASN A 3 21.01 0.28 17.40
CA ASN A 3 20.44 0.75 16.14
C ASN A 3 19.06 1.32 16.45
N ASP A 4 18.99 2.61 16.79
CA ASP A 4 17.72 3.33 16.81
C ASP A 4 17.17 3.36 15.39
N ILE A 5 16.03 2.68 15.19
CA ILE A 5 15.29 2.76 13.95
C ILE A 5 14.59 4.13 13.96
N HIS A 6 15.24 5.16 13.42
CA HIS A 6 14.62 6.47 13.24
C HIS A 6 13.56 6.42 12.14
N ILE A 7 12.36 5.94 12.49
CA ILE A 7 11.17 6.10 11.65
C ILE A 7 10.65 7.51 11.85
N ARG A 8 10.44 8.26 10.76
CA ARG A 8 9.81 9.60 10.77
C ARG A 8 8.30 9.43 10.57
N PRO A 9 7.47 9.48 11.63
CA PRO A 9 6.07 9.01 11.58
C PRO A 9 5.18 9.88 10.69
N GLU A 10 5.45 11.18 10.66
CA GLU A 10 4.73 12.12 9.78
C GLU A 10 5.06 11.92 8.30
N GLU A 11 6.31 11.57 7.96
CA GLU A 11 6.68 11.19 6.58
C GLU A 11 6.01 9.87 6.18
N VAL A 12 5.83 8.94 7.13
CA VAL A 12 5.13 7.67 6.93
C VAL A 12 3.61 7.86 6.76
N LYS A 13 2.96 8.75 7.52
CA LYS A 13 1.55 9.11 7.31
C LYS A 13 1.33 9.74 5.94
N ASN A 14 2.18 10.69 5.56
CA ASN A 14 2.14 11.31 4.23
C ASN A 14 2.34 10.27 3.11
N SER A 15 3.16 9.24 3.37
CA SER A 15 3.33 8.12 2.45
C SER A 15 2.06 7.27 2.31
N GLY A 16 1.25 7.12 3.37
CA GLY A 16 -0.03 6.42 3.32
C GLY A 16 -1.04 7.08 2.38
N GLY A 17 -1.21 8.41 2.49
CA GLY A 17 -2.06 9.15 1.56
C GLY A 17 -1.57 9.05 0.11
N LEU A 18 -0.26 9.17 -0.11
CA LEU A 18 0.34 9.02 -1.44
C LEU A 18 0.15 7.61 -2.03
N ILE A 19 0.16 6.55 -1.20
CA ILE A 19 -0.09 5.16 -1.64
C ILE A 19 -1.53 5.02 -2.15
N ASP A 20 -2.49 5.58 -1.44
CA ASP A 20 -3.90 5.53 -1.85
C ASP A 20 -4.13 6.31 -3.15
N ASP A 21 -3.59 7.52 -3.27
CA ASP A 21 -3.67 8.34 -4.50
C ASP A 21 -3.07 7.59 -5.70
N LYS A 22 -1.89 6.98 -5.52
CA LYS A 22 -1.21 6.23 -6.60
C LYS A 22 -1.93 4.94 -6.96
N ALA A 23 -2.57 4.28 -6.00
CA ALA A 23 -3.40 3.12 -6.26
C ALA A 23 -4.66 3.51 -7.07
N GLU A 24 -5.29 4.64 -6.75
CA GLU A 24 -6.43 5.16 -7.51
C GLU A 24 -6.04 5.52 -8.96
N GLU A 25 -4.94 6.27 -9.14
CA GLU A 25 -4.39 6.57 -10.47
C GLU A 25 -4.10 5.29 -11.27
N ALA A 26 -3.51 4.27 -10.63
CA ALA A 26 -3.19 3.00 -11.27
C ALA A 26 -4.45 2.23 -11.68
N ARG A 27 -5.48 2.16 -10.82
CA ARG A 27 -6.78 1.55 -11.16
C ARG A 27 -7.43 2.22 -12.37
N ALA A 28 -7.42 3.55 -12.42
CA ALA A 28 -7.99 4.31 -13.53
C ALA A 28 -7.27 4.01 -14.86
N ARG A 29 -5.93 3.84 -14.83
CA ARG A 29 -5.14 3.46 -16.01
C ARG A 29 -5.42 2.02 -16.44
N VAL A 30 -5.46 1.08 -15.49
CA VAL A 30 -5.72 -0.34 -15.76
C VAL A 30 -7.10 -0.54 -16.38
N ALA A 31 -8.12 0.18 -15.88
CA ALA A 31 -9.50 0.06 -16.34
C ALA A 31 -9.67 0.29 -17.85
N THR A 32 -8.80 1.08 -18.48
CA THR A 32 -8.88 1.41 -19.91
C THR A 32 -7.84 0.71 -20.77
N LEU A 33 -6.87 0.02 -20.16
CA LEU A 33 -5.71 -0.56 -20.84
C LEU A 33 -6.12 -1.63 -21.88
N TYR A 34 -7.24 -2.31 -21.64
CA TYR A 34 -7.70 -3.44 -22.43
C TYR A 34 -8.98 -3.16 -23.25
N ASP A 35 -9.47 -1.92 -23.25
CA ASP A 35 -10.72 -1.53 -23.94
C ASP A 35 -10.68 -1.76 -25.46
N SER A 36 -9.48 -1.82 -26.04
CA SER A 36 -9.28 -2.04 -27.48
C SER A 36 -9.65 -3.46 -27.95
N ALA A 37 -9.85 -4.42 -27.04
CA ALA A 37 -10.18 -5.80 -27.40
C ALA A 37 -11.54 -5.94 -28.09
N VAL A 38 -12.54 -5.20 -27.63
CA VAL A 38 -13.91 -5.21 -28.20
C VAL A 38 -13.94 -4.65 -29.63
N PRO A 39 -13.40 -3.44 -29.92
CA PRO A 39 -13.34 -2.94 -31.28
C PRO A 39 -12.46 -3.80 -32.19
N ALA A 40 -11.39 -4.42 -31.67
CA ALA A 40 -10.57 -5.37 -32.44
C ALA A 40 -11.35 -6.63 -32.84
N ARG A 41 -12.16 -7.20 -31.93
CA ARG A 41 -13.09 -8.29 -32.24
C ARG A 41 -14.11 -7.87 -33.29
N ASP A 42 -14.71 -6.70 -33.11
CA ASP A 42 -15.79 -6.21 -33.98
C ASP A 42 -15.28 -5.91 -35.41
N GLY A 43 -14.03 -5.45 -35.54
CA GLY A 43 -13.35 -5.29 -36.83
C GLY A 43 -12.99 -6.61 -37.52
N ASN A 44 -13.00 -7.74 -36.80
CA ASN A 44 -12.65 -9.08 -37.30
C ASN A 44 -13.79 -10.08 -37.10
N ARG A 45 -15.04 -9.65 -37.34
CA ARG A 45 -16.22 -10.53 -37.20
C ARG A 45 -16.09 -11.81 -38.03
N GLY A 46 -16.38 -12.94 -37.40
CA GLY A 46 -16.29 -14.28 -37.99
C GLY A 46 -14.99 -15.03 -37.67
N PHE A 47 -13.98 -14.35 -37.12
CA PHE A 47 -12.76 -15.01 -36.64
C PHE A 47 -13.03 -15.62 -35.26
N ALA A 48 -12.79 -16.93 -35.12
CA ALA A 48 -12.98 -17.66 -33.88
C ALA A 48 -12.13 -17.12 -32.71
N THR A 49 -11.01 -16.45 -33.02
CA THR A 49 -10.09 -15.87 -32.03
C THR A 49 -10.61 -14.61 -31.37
N GLY A 50 -11.61 -13.93 -31.94
CA GLY A 50 -12.10 -12.64 -31.42
C GLY A 50 -12.70 -12.75 -30.01
N ALA A 51 -13.44 -13.82 -29.72
CA ALA A 51 -13.96 -14.06 -28.38
C ALA A 51 -12.86 -14.41 -27.37
N ALA A 52 -11.87 -15.20 -27.80
CA ALA A 52 -10.71 -15.55 -26.97
C ALA A 52 -9.85 -14.34 -26.62
N LEU A 53 -9.70 -13.40 -27.56
CA LEU A 53 -9.00 -12.13 -27.32
C LEU A 53 -9.68 -11.31 -26.22
N VAL A 54 -11.01 -11.13 -26.31
CA VAL A 54 -11.77 -10.39 -25.29
C VAL A 54 -11.62 -11.07 -23.92
N ALA A 55 -11.82 -12.38 -23.85
CA ALA A 55 -11.69 -13.12 -22.60
C ALA A 55 -10.28 -13.03 -21.98
N TYR A 56 -9.24 -13.06 -22.82
CA TYR A 56 -7.86 -12.87 -22.36
C TYR A 56 -7.63 -11.46 -21.82
N CYS A 57 -8.12 -10.45 -22.53
CA CYS A 57 -8.04 -9.05 -22.10
C CYS A 57 -8.79 -8.80 -20.79
N ASP A 58 -9.97 -9.39 -20.61
CA ASP A 58 -10.73 -9.31 -19.35
C ASP A 58 -9.95 -9.96 -18.18
N ALA A 59 -9.33 -11.12 -18.41
CA ALA A 59 -8.51 -11.79 -17.40
C ALA A 59 -7.28 -10.96 -17.02
N MET A 60 -6.59 -10.38 -18.01
CA MET A 60 -5.43 -9.51 -17.76
C MET A 60 -5.82 -8.21 -17.03
N ASN A 61 -7.01 -7.66 -17.31
CA ASN A 61 -7.53 -6.51 -16.58
C ASN A 61 -7.76 -6.86 -15.09
N ALA A 62 -8.41 -8.01 -14.84
CA ALA A 62 -8.65 -8.49 -13.47
C ALA A 62 -7.35 -8.73 -12.70
N GLU A 63 -6.35 -9.37 -13.31
CA GLU A 63 -5.04 -9.62 -12.69
C GLU A 63 -4.32 -8.31 -12.35
N ALA A 64 -4.36 -7.32 -13.25
CA ALA A 64 -3.74 -6.03 -13.03
C ALA A 64 -4.42 -5.23 -11.89
N LEU A 65 -5.75 -5.29 -11.79
CA LEU A 65 -6.49 -4.67 -10.69
C LEU A 65 -6.15 -5.32 -9.34
N ASP A 66 -6.06 -6.66 -9.30
CA ASP A 66 -5.68 -7.39 -8.09
C ASP A 66 -4.24 -7.08 -7.66
N ALA A 67 -3.31 -6.96 -8.61
CA ALA A 67 -1.94 -6.54 -8.33
C ALA A 67 -1.88 -5.13 -7.70
N VAL A 68 -2.66 -4.17 -8.21
CA VAL A 68 -2.75 -2.82 -7.64
C VAL A 68 -3.32 -2.86 -6.21
N GLN A 69 -4.36 -3.66 -5.96
CA GLN A 69 -4.92 -3.84 -4.62
C GLN A 69 -3.89 -4.41 -3.64
N ARG A 70 -3.16 -5.46 -4.04
CA ARG A 70 -2.12 -6.07 -3.19
C ARG A 70 -0.98 -5.10 -2.86
N LEU A 71 -0.59 -4.24 -3.81
CA LEU A 71 0.42 -3.20 -3.58
C LEU A 71 -0.08 -2.15 -2.58
N GLN A 72 -1.33 -1.70 -2.72
CA GLN A 72 -1.96 -0.78 -1.77
C GLN A 72 -2.02 -1.38 -0.36
N ASP A 73 -2.54 -2.61 -0.22
CA ASP A 73 -2.64 -3.31 1.06
C ASP A 73 -1.26 -3.48 1.73
N THR A 74 -0.25 -3.81 0.93
CA THR A 74 1.13 -3.94 1.41
C THR A 74 1.67 -2.60 1.89
N GLY A 75 1.46 -1.54 1.13
CA GLY A 75 1.84 -0.18 1.52
C GLY A 75 1.17 0.26 2.83
N GLN A 76 -0.13 0.01 2.98
CA GLN A 76 -0.86 0.31 4.22
C GLN A 76 -0.34 -0.48 5.42
N LYS A 77 0.03 -1.76 5.24
CA LYS A 77 0.65 -2.57 6.30
C LYS A 77 2.02 -2.02 6.71
N ILE A 78 2.84 -1.53 5.78
CA ILE A 78 4.12 -0.88 6.06
C ILE A 78 3.89 0.38 6.89
N VAL A 79 2.93 1.23 6.50
CA VAL A 79 2.55 2.44 7.24
C VAL A 79 2.08 2.10 8.66
N ALA A 80 1.22 1.09 8.81
CA ALA A 80 0.74 0.64 10.11
C ALA A 80 1.87 0.10 11.01
N ALA A 81 2.80 -0.69 10.45
CA ALA A 81 3.94 -1.21 11.18
C ALA A 81 4.87 -0.09 11.67
N ALA A 82 5.16 0.89 10.82
CA ALA A 82 5.97 2.04 11.16
C ALA A 82 5.32 2.92 12.26
N GLN A 83 4.01 3.13 12.22
CA GLN A 83 3.28 3.79 13.32
C GLN A 83 3.25 2.96 14.62
N GLY A 84 3.30 1.62 14.53
CA GLY A 84 3.37 0.74 15.69
C GLY A 84 4.71 0.83 16.43
N ILE A 85 5.81 0.96 15.68
CA ILE A 85 7.16 1.14 16.22
C ILE A 85 7.24 2.48 16.96
N ASP A 86 6.80 3.57 16.34
CA ASP A 86 6.79 4.92 16.94
C ASP A 86 6.07 4.95 18.31
N ARG A 87 4.86 4.38 18.38
CA ARG A 87 4.12 4.27 19.65
C ARG A 87 4.82 3.42 20.71
N THR A 88 5.67 2.48 20.29
CA THR A 88 6.42 1.62 21.21
C THR A 88 7.62 2.36 21.77
N ASP A 89 8.30 3.16 20.94
CA ASP A 89 9.41 4.01 21.36
C ASP A 89 8.94 5.10 22.32
N ASP A 90 7.83 5.79 22.02
CA ASP A 90 7.22 6.78 22.91
C ASP A 90 6.91 6.18 24.30
N LYS A 91 6.25 5.02 24.33
CA LYS A 91 5.92 4.33 25.60
C LYS A 91 7.15 3.87 26.35
N SER A 92 8.21 3.49 25.63
CA SER A 92 9.48 3.06 26.23
C SER A 92 10.23 4.26 26.81
N ALA A 93 10.26 5.40 26.12
CA ALA A 93 10.84 6.65 26.62
C ALA A 93 10.08 7.19 27.85
N GLU A 94 8.74 7.12 27.84
CA GLU A 94 7.91 7.46 29.01
C GLU A 94 8.16 6.50 30.19
N ALA A 95 8.30 5.19 29.93
CA ALA A 95 8.60 4.22 30.97
C ALA A 95 10.00 4.40 31.55
N VAL A 96 11.01 4.63 30.71
CA VAL A 96 12.38 4.93 31.12
C VAL A 96 12.44 6.25 31.89
N SER A 97 11.73 7.29 31.44
CA SER A 97 11.64 8.57 32.17
C SER A 97 10.99 8.38 33.53
N ARG A 98 9.91 7.59 33.64
CA ARG A 98 9.28 7.27 34.94
C ARG A 98 10.21 6.48 35.86
N VAL A 99 10.95 5.51 35.34
CA VAL A 99 11.92 4.75 36.11
C VAL A 99 13.09 5.64 36.56
N ALA A 100 13.58 6.52 35.69
CA ALA A 100 14.63 7.50 36.03
C ALA A 100 14.15 8.47 37.12
N THR A 101 12.95 9.03 36.99
CA THR A 101 12.36 9.90 38.02
C THR A 101 12.12 9.16 39.35
N ALA A 102 11.70 7.90 39.33
CA ALA A 102 11.56 7.08 40.54
C ALA A 102 12.90 6.70 41.19
N LEU A 103 13.99 6.72 40.43
CA LEU A 103 15.35 6.49 40.93
C LEU A 103 16.00 7.77 41.48
N ASP A 104 15.64 8.94 40.96
CA ASP A 104 16.10 10.24 41.45
C ASP A 104 15.40 10.69 42.74
N ASP A 105 14.25 10.10 43.08
CA ASP A 105 13.58 10.27 44.38
C ASP A 105 13.08 8.91 44.93
N PRO A 106 13.96 8.10 45.53
CA PRO A 106 13.57 6.80 46.09
C PRO A 106 12.77 6.91 47.40
N GLY A 107 12.31 8.12 47.79
CA GLY A 107 11.86 8.41 49.14
C GLY A 107 10.75 9.45 49.31
N ASN A 108 9.83 9.60 48.34
CA ASN A 108 8.56 10.31 48.55
C ASN A 108 7.35 9.53 48.02
#